data_AF-A0A958UDI3-F1
#
_entry.id   AF-A0A958UDI3-F1
#
_cell.length_a   1.000
_cell.length_b   1.000
_cell.length_c   1.000
_cell.angle_alpha   90.00
_cell.angle_beta   90.00
_cell.angle_gamma   90.00
#
_symmetry.space_group_name_H-M   'P 1'
#
loop_
_entity.id
_entity.type
_entity.pdbx_description
1 polymer ?
#
loop_
_entity_poly.entity_id
_entity_poly.type
_entity_poly.pdbx_seq_one_letter_code
_entity_poly.pdbx_strand_id
1 'polypeptide(L)'
;VTPDIDSVSVLKVYAEKKGAIDGKWNLVTGDKKHIYELARKSYFAVLDEGDGGIQDFIHTEQFILVDKKKQIRGFYDGTNKEDIKRIVEDINILKKEDDN
;
A
#
# COMPACT_ATOMS: atom_id res chain seq x y z
N VAL A 1 -3.49 -1.43 9.55
CA VAL A 1 -2.32 -2.10 10.18
C VAL A 1 -2.30 -1.73 11.65
N THR A 2 -1.84 -2.63 12.52
CA THR A 2 -1.78 -2.39 13.98
C THR A 2 -0.34 -2.58 14.43
N PRO A 3 0.53 -1.54 14.35
CA PRO A 3 1.98 -1.69 14.49
C PRO A 3 2.45 -2.28 15.82
N ASP A 4 1.70 -2.07 16.91
CA ASP A 4 2.01 -2.65 18.23
C ASP A 4 1.89 -4.18 18.26
N ILE A 5 1.12 -4.76 17.33
CA ILE A 5 0.90 -6.20 17.17
C ILE A 5 1.70 -6.72 15.97
N ASP A 6 1.72 -5.95 14.89
CA ASP A 6 2.32 -6.27 13.59
C ASP A 6 3.83 -6.03 13.59
N SER A 7 4.56 -6.72 14.48
CA SER A 7 6.02 -6.72 14.51
C SER A 7 6.63 -7.36 13.25
N VAL A 8 7.91 -7.07 12.95
CA VAL A 8 8.62 -7.62 11.78
C VAL A 8 8.54 -9.14 11.72
N SER A 9 8.73 -9.84 12.84
CA SER A 9 8.62 -11.31 12.90
C SER A 9 7.20 -11.81 12.63
N VAL A 10 6.18 -11.10 13.12
CA VAL A 10 4.77 -11.45 12.89
C VAL A 10 4.42 -11.26 11.42
N LEU A 11 4.80 -10.13 10.83
CA LEU A 11 4.58 -9.86 9.40
C LEU A 11 5.31 -10.85 8.50
N LYS A 12 6.52 -11.29 8.88
CA LYS A 12 7.25 -12.33 8.15
C LYS A 12 6.48 -13.66 8.14
N VAL A 13 6.03 -14.13 9.29
CA VAL A 13 5.22 -15.36 9.38
C VAL A 13 3.93 -15.23 8.56
N TYR A 14 3.29 -14.07 8.60
CA TYR A 14 2.10 -13.81 7.80
C TYR A 14 2.38 -13.81 6.29
N ALA A 15 3.47 -13.18 5.86
CA ALA A 15 3.92 -13.14 4.47
C ALA A 15 4.18 -14.56 3.92
N GLU A 16 4.89 -15.39 4.68
CA GLU A 16 5.14 -16.80 4.35
C GLU A 16 3.83 -17.59 4.21
N LYS A 17 2.91 -17.44 5.17
CA LYS A 17 1.59 -18.10 5.15
C LYS A 17 0.74 -17.70 3.93
N LYS A 18 0.88 -16.47 3.44
CA LYS A 18 0.16 -15.94 2.28
C LYS A 18 0.88 -16.18 0.95
N GLY A 19 2.08 -16.76 0.97
CA GLY A 19 2.87 -16.99 -0.24
C GLY A 19 3.41 -15.71 -0.86
N ALA A 20 3.67 -14.68 -0.06
CA ALA A 20 4.29 -13.46 -0.53
C ALA A 20 5.69 -13.77 -1.10
N ILE A 21 5.93 -13.34 -2.34
CA ILE A 21 7.20 -13.56 -3.03
C ILE A 21 8.22 -12.52 -2.54
N ASP A 22 9.31 -13.00 -1.93
CA ASP A 22 10.39 -12.15 -1.47
C ASP A 22 11.01 -11.31 -2.61
N GLY A 23 11.39 -10.07 -2.31
CA GLY A 23 11.86 -9.09 -3.30
C GLY A 23 10.77 -8.50 -4.21
N LYS A 24 9.54 -9.03 -4.19
CA LYS A 24 8.38 -8.43 -4.89
C LYS A 24 7.38 -7.82 -3.92
N TRP A 25 7.08 -8.54 -2.84
CA TRP A 25 6.12 -8.12 -1.82
C TRP A 25 6.84 -7.86 -0.50
N ASN A 26 6.90 -6.59 -0.11
CA ASN A 26 7.46 -6.18 1.17
C ASN A 26 6.33 -5.77 2.11
N LEU A 27 6.17 -6.50 3.20
CA LEU A 27 5.25 -6.11 4.28
C LEU A 27 6.05 -5.28 5.29
N VAL A 28 5.59 -4.07 5.57
CA VAL A 28 6.32 -3.09 6.38
C VAL A 28 5.50 -2.65 7.58
N THR A 29 6.20 -2.31 8.66
CA THR A 29 5.66 -1.80 9.92
C THR A 29 6.64 -0.76 10.49
N GLY A 30 6.28 -0.11 11.59
CA GLY A 30 7.07 0.97 12.18
C GLY A 30 6.25 1.85 13.11
N ASP A 31 6.72 3.06 13.37
CA ASP A 31 6.01 4.04 14.19
C ASP A 31 4.61 4.35 13.61
N LYS A 32 3.58 4.27 14.46
CA LYS A 32 2.18 4.46 14.05
C LYS A 32 1.96 5.84 13.42
N LYS A 33 2.50 6.90 14.02
CA LYS A 33 2.33 8.27 13.52
C LYS A 33 2.95 8.43 12.14
N HIS A 34 4.14 7.86 11.93
CA HIS A 34 4.80 7.89 10.63
C HIS A 34 4.01 7.13 9.55
N ILE A 35 3.52 5.93 9.85
CA ILE A 35 2.68 5.15 8.91
C ILE A 35 1.41 5.93 8.54
N TYR A 36 0.79 6.60 9.50
CA TYR A 36 -0.45 7.35 9.30
C TYR A 36 -0.21 8.61 8.46
N GLU A 37 0.90 9.29 8.69
CA GLU A 37 1.33 10.43 7.88
C GLU A 37 1.56 10.00 6.42
N LEU A 38 2.24 8.88 6.19
CA LEU A 38 2.43 8.33 4.85
C LEU A 38 1.09 8.02 4.18
N ALA A 39 0.18 7.35 4.88
CA ALA A 39 -1.12 6.98 4.35
C ALA A 39 -1.97 8.21 3.97
N ARG A 40 -2.05 9.23 4.82
CA ARG A 40 -2.92 10.40 4.59
C ARG A 40 -2.30 11.49 3.72
N LYS A 41 -1.00 11.78 3.90
CA LYS A 41 -0.36 12.96 3.29
C LYS A 41 0.55 12.65 2.12
N SER A 42 1.16 11.46 2.09
CA SER A 42 2.12 11.10 1.04
C SER A 42 1.48 10.29 -0.07
N TYR A 43 0.74 9.25 0.30
CA TYR A 43 0.10 8.34 -0.64
C TYR A 43 -1.38 8.63 -0.85
N PHE A 44 -2.02 9.39 0.04
CA PHE A 44 -3.47 9.67 -0.02
C PHE A 44 -4.33 8.38 -0.07
N ALA A 45 -3.88 7.32 0.61
CA ALA A 45 -4.52 6.01 0.69
C ALA A 45 -5.83 6.02 1.50
N VAL A 46 -6.08 7.10 2.22
CA VAL A 46 -7.24 7.33 3.07
C VAL A 46 -7.62 8.79 2.96
N LEU A 47 -8.93 9.06 2.84
CA LEU A 47 -9.48 10.41 2.70
C LEU A 47 -9.99 10.99 4.02
N ASP A 48 -10.05 10.18 5.09
CA ASP A 48 -10.42 10.66 6.41
C ASP A 48 -9.29 11.47 7.05
N GLU A 49 -9.69 12.50 7.79
CA GLU A 49 -8.79 13.21 8.67
C GLU A 49 -8.72 12.48 10.02
N GLY A 50 -7.53 12.47 10.62
CA GLY A 50 -7.33 11.88 11.93
C GLY A 50 -5.93 12.15 12.46
N ASP A 51 -5.79 12.14 13.78
CA ASP A 51 -4.55 12.45 14.50
C ASP A 51 -3.69 11.21 14.80
N GLY A 52 -4.14 10.02 14.45
CA GLY A 52 -3.49 8.74 14.76
C GLY A 52 -3.75 8.24 16.17
N GLY A 53 -4.73 8.82 16.89
CA GLY A 53 -5.15 8.42 18.23
C GLY A 53 -5.64 6.97 18.33
N ILE A 54 -5.96 6.52 19.54
CA ILE A 54 -6.27 5.11 19.84
C ILE A 54 -7.50 4.61 19.07
N GLN A 55 -8.47 5.48 18.77
CA GLN A 55 -9.68 5.15 18.03
C GLN A 55 -9.57 5.40 16.53
N ASP A 56 -8.48 6.02 16.10
CA ASP A 56 -8.24 6.36 14.70
C ASP A 56 -7.53 5.18 14.03
N PHE A 57 -8.29 4.28 13.43
CA PHE A 57 -7.78 3.10 12.73
C PHE A 57 -7.90 3.29 11.22
N ILE A 58 -6.75 3.24 10.55
CA ILE A 58 -6.71 3.22 9.10
C ILE A 58 -6.90 1.78 8.60
N HIS A 59 -8.02 1.57 7.91
CA HIS A 59 -8.30 0.37 7.12
C HIS A 59 -8.67 0.82 5.70
N THR A 60 -7.83 0.45 4.73
CA THR A 60 -8.03 0.78 3.32
C THR A 60 -7.72 -0.45 2.48
N GLU A 61 -8.58 -0.69 1.50
CA GLU A 61 -8.45 -1.68 0.44
C GLU A 61 -7.78 -1.11 -0.82
N GLN A 62 -7.34 0.15 -0.79
CA GLN A 62 -6.78 0.82 -1.96
C GLN A 62 -5.38 0.30 -2.32
N PHE A 63 -5.19 0.00 -3.61
CA PHE A 63 -3.90 -0.08 -4.26
C PHE A 63 -3.55 1.26 -4.90
N ILE A 64 -2.28 1.64 -4.81
CA ILE A 64 -1.76 2.90 -5.34
C ILE A 64 -0.59 2.59 -6.25
N LEU A 65 -0.69 3.00 -7.52
CA LEU A 65 0.39 2.84 -8.49
C LEU A 65 1.31 4.06 -8.42
N VAL A 66 2.58 3.83 -8.14
CA VAL A 66 3.62 4.88 -8.08
C VAL A 66 4.74 4.54 -9.06
N ASP A 67 5.18 5.52 -9.85
CA ASP A 67 6.23 5.34 -10.85
C ASP A 67 7.65 5.54 -10.29
N LYS A 68 8.68 5.32 -11.14
CA LYS A 68 10.09 5.47 -10.77
C LYS A 68 10.48 6.91 -10.40
N LYS A 69 9.70 7.91 -10.84
CA LYS A 69 9.86 9.33 -10.47
C LYS A 69 9.11 9.68 -9.20
N LYS A 70 8.56 8.68 -8.48
CA LYS A 70 7.79 8.79 -7.25
C LYS A 70 6.47 9.55 -7.43
N GLN A 71 5.90 9.51 -8.64
CA GLN A 71 4.61 10.12 -8.94
C GLN A 71 3.50 9.09 -8.82
N ILE A 72 2.39 9.49 -8.19
CA ILE A 72 1.18 8.66 -8.14
C ILE A 72 0.52 8.68 -9.51
N ARG A 73 0.25 7.50 -10.06
CA ARG A 73 -0.34 7.29 -11.39
C ARG A 73 -1.80 6.86 -11.32
N GLY A 74 -2.24 6.30 -10.20
CA GLY A 74 -3.63 5.91 -10.03
C GLY A 74 -3.94 5.26 -8.68
N PHE A 75 -5.24 5.20 -8.38
CA PHE A 75 -5.85 4.55 -7.23
C PHE A 75 -6.83 3.49 -7.72
N TYR A 76 -6.89 2.37 -7.00
CA TYR A 76 -7.64 1.18 -7.41
C TYR A 76 -8.20 0.46 -6.18
N ASP A 77 -9.46 0.06 -6.20
CA ASP A 77 -10.05 -0.76 -5.15
C ASP A 77 -9.59 -2.22 -5.29
N GLY A 78 -8.85 -2.70 -4.29
CA GLY A 78 -8.30 -4.05 -4.24
C GLY A 78 -9.32 -5.18 -4.11
N THR A 79 -10.56 -4.84 -3.76
CA THR A 79 -11.69 -5.78 -3.68
C THR A 79 -12.54 -5.80 -4.96
N ASN A 80 -12.32 -4.83 -5.86
CA ASN A 80 -13.03 -4.73 -7.13
C ASN A 80 -12.22 -5.37 -8.27
N LYS A 81 -12.81 -6.39 -8.92
CA LYS A 81 -12.14 -7.14 -10.00
C LYS A 81 -11.79 -6.30 -11.22
N GLU A 82 -12.60 -5.30 -11.56
CA GLU A 82 -12.35 -4.46 -12.72
C GLU A 82 -11.19 -3.49 -12.46
N ASP A 83 -11.08 -2.98 -11.22
CA ASP A 83 -9.93 -2.16 -10.82
C ASP A 83 -8.63 -2.97 -10.77
N ILE A 84 -8.68 -4.24 -10.35
CA ILE A 84 -7.53 -5.14 -10.43
C ILE A 84 -7.09 -5.41 -11.88
N LYS A 85 -8.02 -5.50 -12.84
CA LYS A 85 -7.63 -5.59 -14.26
C LYS A 85 -6.99 -4.27 -14.73
N ARG A 86 -7.62 -3.14 -14.37
CA ARG A 86 -7.16 -1.80 -14.76
C ARG A 86 -5.75 -1.50 -14.26
N ILE A 87 -5.42 -1.81 -12.99
CA ILE A 87 -4.06 -1.58 -12.48
C ILE A 87 -3.01 -2.41 -13.23
N VAL A 88 -3.34 -3.63 -13.66
CA VAL A 88 -2.44 -4.49 -14.43
C VAL A 88 -2.18 -3.90 -15.83
N GLU A 89 -3.22 -3.38 -16.48
CA GLU A 89 -3.11 -2.67 -17.75
C GLU A 89 -2.25 -1.41 -17.63
N ASP A 90 -2.51 -0.59 -16.61
CA ASP A 90 -1.77 0.65 -16.36
C ASP A 90 -0.29 0.39 -16.03
N ILE A 91 0.03 -0.68 -15.28
CA ILE A 91 1.40 -1.13 -15.05
C ILE A 91 2.11 -1.46 -16.38
N ASN A 92 1.42 -2.11 -17.31
CA ASN A 92 2.01 -2.47 -18.60
C ASN A 92 2.23 -1.25 -19.50
N ILE A 93 1.36 -0.25 -19.43
CA ILE A 93 1.54 1.04 -20.11
C ILE A 93 2.76 1.75 -19.50
N LEU A 94 2.81 1.85 -18.17
CA LEU A 94 3.87 2.54 -17.45
C LEU A 94 5.26 1.95 -17.73
N LYS A 95 5.37 0.62 -17.81
CA LYS A 95 6.63 -0.04 -18.18
C LYS A 95 7.12 0.38 -19.58
N LYS A 96 6.20 0.53 -20.54
CA LYS A 96 6.55 0.98 -21.90
C LYS A 96 6.94 2.45 -21.96
N GLU A 97 6.36 3.30 -21.11
CA GLU A 97 6.78 4.71 -20.98
C GLU A 97 8.22 4.81 -20.47
N ASP A 98 8.59 3.98 -19.51
CA ASP A 98 9.91 3.98 -18.88
C ASP A 98 11.04 3.40 -19.74
N ASP A 99 10.70 2.55 -20.72
CA ASP A 99 11.67 1.92 -21.62
C ASP A 99 12.05 2.82 -22.82
N ASN A 100 11.42 3.99 -22.97
CA ASN A 100 11.73 5.01 -23.98
C ASN A 100 12.61 6.13 -23.41
#